data_AF-A0A972N3S6-F1
#
_entry.id   AF-A0A972N3S6-F1
#
_cell.length_a   1.000
_cell.length_b   1.000
_cell.length_c   1.000
_cell.angle_alpha   90.00
_cell.angle_beta   90.00
_cell.angle_gamma   90.00
#
_symmetry.space_group_name_H-M   'P 1'
#
loop_
_entity.id
_entity.type
_entity.pdbx_description
1 polymer ?
#
loop_
_entity_poly.entity_id
_entity_poly.type
_entity_poly.pdbx_seq_one_letter_code
_entity_poly.pdbx_strand_id
1 'polypeptide(L)'
;PKEVKALFKRSCYDCHSYETKWPWYSKIAPASWFIAKHVHDGRAWLNFSIWEKYDDKKKRELKNKIFRSVAFAMPLPMYLWVHKDAKLTEEEKDKIRYWASDGKMVIQNEKGF
;
A
#
# COMPACT_ATOMS: atom_id res chain seq x y z
N PRO A 1 11.49 4.66 7.75
CA PRO A 1 11.17 5.87 8.56
C PRO A 1 9.87 5.67 9.34
N LYS A 2 9.73 6.28 10.54
CA LYS A 2 8.52 6.11 11.38
C LYS A 2 7.24 6.59 10.68
N GLU A 3 7.32 7.73 10.01
CA GLU A 3 6.17 8.34 9.30
C GLU A 3 5.65 7.46 8.15
N VAL A 4 6.54 6.99 7.28
CA VAL A 4 6.17 6.10 6.16
C VAL A 4 5.57 4.78 6.65
N LYS A 5 6.07 4.25 7.78
CA LYS A 5 5.50 3.05 8.40
C LYS A 5 4.07 3.30 8.90
N ALA A 6 3.78 4.48 9.44
CA ALA A 6 2.43 4.85 9.86
C ALA A 6 1.47 4.92 8.66
N LEU A 7 1.92 5.48 7.53
CA LEU A 7 1.15 5.51 6.29
C LEU A 7 0.83 4.09 5.78
N PHE A 8 1.81 3.18 5.77
CA PHE A 8 1.54 1.80 5.37
C PHE A 8 0.58 1.08 6.31
N LYS A 9 0.68 1.30 7.62
CA LYS A 9 -0.26 0.74 8.60
C LYS A 9 -1.69 1.22 8.38
N ARG A 10 -1.87 2.50 8.03
CA ARG A 10 -3.19 3.10 7.80
C ARG A 10 -3.79 2.71 6.44
N SER A 11 -2.98 2.71 5.38
CA SER A 11 -3.49 2.68 4.01
C SER A 11 -3.23 1.37 3.26
N CYS A 12 -2.41 0.47 3.79
CA CYS A 12 -1.96 -0.71 3.05
C CYS A 12 -2.09 -2.02 3.84
N TYR A 13 -1.92 -2.00 5.16
CA TYR A 13 -1.75 -3.24 5.95
C TYR A 13 -2.99 -4.13 5.95
N ASP A 14 -4.19 -3.56 5.80
CA ASP A 14 -5.41 -4.37 5.77
C ASP A 14 -5.37 -5.43 4.65
N CYS A 15 -4.78 -5.11 3.50
CA CYS A 15 -4.63 -6.05 2.40
C CYS A 15 -3.22 -6.66 2.26
N HIS A 16 -2.19 -5.97 2.75
CA HIS A 16 -0.77 -6.30 2.50
C HIS A 16 0.01 -6.66 3.78
N SER A 17 -0.65 -7.14 4.83
CA SER A 17 -0.01 -7.51 6.10
C SER A 17 -0.74 -8.67 6.78
N TYR A 18 -0.09 -9.32 7.74
CA TYR A 18 -0.76 -10.19 8.71
C TYR A 18 -1.49 -9.39 9.81
N GLU A 19 -1.28 -8.07 9.86
CA GLU A 19 -2.00 -7.14 10.75
C GLU A 19 -3.36 -6.68 10.16
N THR A 20 -4.02 -7.49 9.34
CA THR A 20 -5.30 -7.13 8.70
C THR A 20 -6.38 -6.82 9.73
N LYS A 21 -7.00 -5.63 9.65
CA LYS A 21 -8.21 -5.32 10.42
C LYS A 21 -9.44 -5.83 9.68
N TRP A 22 -9.95 -6.98 10.12
CA TRP A 22 -11.11 -7.61 9.51
C TRP A 22 -12.41 -6.89 9.91
N PRO A 23 -13.14 -6.26 8.98
CA PRO A 23 -14.44 -5.65 9.29
C PRO A 23 -15.46 -6.74 9.62
N TRP A 24 -16.50 -6.42 10.40
CA TRP A 24 -17.49 -7.42 10.86
C TRP A 24 -18.14 -8.20 9.70
N TYR A 25 -18.38 -7.54 8.55
CA TYR A 25 -18.97 -8.15 7.35
C TYR A 25 -18.04 -9.15 6.64
N SER A 26 -16.74 -9.17 6.96
CA SER A 26 -15.81 -10.19 6.45
C SER A 26 -16.07 -11.59 6.99
N LYS A 27 -17.03 -11.74 7.93
CA LYS A 27 -17.47 -13.02 8.48
C LYS A 27 -18.76 -13.55 7.87
N ILE A 28 -19.40 -12.80 6.96
CA ILE A 28 -20.71 -13.12 6.40
C ILE A 28 -20.57 -13.48 4.92
N ALA A 29 -21.11 -14.63 4.51
CA ALA A 29 -21.11 -15.04 3.12
C ALA A 29 -22.15 -14.26 2.29
N PRO A 30 -21.89 -13.96 1.01
CA PRO A 30 -20.68 -14.32 0.26
C PRO A 30 -19.53 -13.30 0.40
N ALA A 31 -19.74 -12.17 1.10
CA ALA A 31 -18.74 -11.10 1.23
C ALA A 31 -17.42 -11.61 1.84
N SER A 32 -17.48 -12.51 2.82
CA SER A 32 -16.32 -13.13 3.46
C SER A 32 -15.37 -13.79 2.45
N TRP A 33 -15.90 -14.47 1.44
CA TRP A 33 -15.08 -15.16 0.43
C TRP A 33 -14.33 -14.18 -0.45
N PHE A 34 -15.00 -13.12 -0.92
CA PHE A 34 -14.38 -12.09 -1.75
C PHE A 34 -13.30 -11.33 -0.98
N ILE A 35 -13.59 -10.92 0.26
CA ILE A 35 -12.62 -10.17 1.09
C ILE A 35 -11.41 -11.06 1.41
N ALA A 36 -11.64 -12.31 1.83
CA ALA A 36 -10.56 -13.24 2.12
C ALA A 36 -9.67 -13.47 0.89
N LYS A 37 -10.29 -13.63 -0.30
CA LYS A 37 -9.56 -13.75 -1.57
C LYS A 37 -8.74 -12.50 -1.88
N HIS A 38 -9.32 -11.31 -1.77
CA HIS A 38 -8.59 -10.06 -2.05
C HIS A 38 -7.41 -9.85 -1.10
N VAL A 39 -7.57 -10.12 0.20
CA VAL A 39 -6.48 -10.01 1.18
C VAL A 39 -5.42 -11.09 0.95
N HIS A 40 -5.82 -12.31 0.55
CA HIS A 40 -4.88 -13.36 0.14
C HIS A 40 -4.05 -12.92 -1.07
N ASP A 41 -4.71 -12.47 -2.13
CA ASP A 41 -4.06 -12.06 -3.38
C ASP A 41 -3.17 -10.81 -3.16
N GLY A 42 -3.63 -9.85 -2.36
CA GLY A 42 -2.84 -8.67 -1.97
C GLY A 42 -1.54 -9.06 -1.28
N ARG A 43 -1.60 -9.97 -0.29
CA ARG A 43 -0.41 -10.50 0.39
C ARG A 43 0.53 -11.28 -0.51
N ALA A 44 0.00 -12.01 -1.49
CA ALA A 44 0.82 -12.73 -2.46
C ALA A 44 1.65 -11.78 -3.34
N TRP A 45 1.10 -10.60 -3.68
CA TRP A 45 1.83 -9.55 -4.40
C TRP A 45 2.86 -8.85 -3.53
N LEU A 46 2.49 -8.50 -2.30
CA LEU A 46 3.31 -7.78 -1.32
C LEU A 46 2.79 -8.05 0.08
N ASN A 47 3.66 -8.49 0.99
CA ASN A 47 3.34 -8.62 2.40
C ASN A 47 4.39 -7.91 3.29
N PHE A 48 3.99 -6.80 3.91
CA PHE A 48 4.82 -5.99 4.78
C PHE A 48 5.24 -6.71 6.06
N SER A 49 4.48 -7.69 6.55
CA SER A 49 4.85 -8.45 7.76
C SER A 49 6.07 -9.35 7.55
N ILE A 50 6.38 -9.68 6.30
CA ILE A 50 7.56 -10.48 5.94
C ILE A 50 8.58 -9.66 5.17
N TRP A 51 8.48 -8.32 5.19
CA TRP A 51 9.34 -7.43 4.42
C TRP A 51 10.83 -7.76 4.60
N GLU A 52 11.27 -8.03 5.83
CA GLU A 52 12.67 -8.35 6.13
C GLU A 52 13.12 -9.73 5.65
N LYS A 53 12.18 -10.62 5.30
CA LYS A 53 12.49 -11.94 4.73
C LYS A 53 12.70 -11.89 3.22
N TYR A 54 12.33 -10.80 2.54
CA TYR A 54 12.62 -10.62 1.13
C TYR A 54 14.10 -10.31 0.91
N ASP A 55 14.69 -10.91 -0.11
CA ASP A 55 16.03 -10.52 -0.58
C ASP A 55 16.03 -9.11 -1.18
N ASP A 56 17.22 -8.53 -1.37
CA ASP A 56 17.36 -7.16 -1.84
C ASP A 56 16.84 -6.96 -3.26
N LYS A 57 16.93 -7.98 -4.13
CA LYS A 57 16.39 -7.90 -5.49
C LYS A 57 14.88 -7.75 -5.43
N LYS A 58 14.22 -8.59 -4.62
CA LYS A 58 12.78 -8.56 -4.43
C LYS A 58 12.33 -7.28 -3.75
N LYS A 59 13.04 -6.79 -2.73
CA LYS A 59 12.76 -5.50 -2.09
C LYS A 59 12.80 -4.35 -3.10
N ARG A 60 13.80 -4.30 -3.99
CA ARG A 60 13.88 -3.29 -5.07
C ARG A 60 12.72 -3.39 -6.07
N GLU A 61 12.38 -4.60 -6.50
CA GLU A 61 11.22 -4.82 -7.39
C GLU A 61 9.91 -4.36 -6.75
N LEU A 62 9.68 -4.70 -5.49
CA LEU A 62 8.48 -4.32 -4.74
C LEU A 62 8.43 -2.80 -4.52
N LYS A 63 9.55 -2.17 -4.19
CA LYS A 63 9.64 -0.70 -4.10
C LYS A 63 9.22 -0.02 -5.40
N ASN A 64 9.72 -0.49 -6.55
CA ASN A 64 9.32 0.04 -7.86
C ASN A 64 7.81 -0.12 -8.12
N LYS A 65 7.22 -1.24 -7.70
CA LYS A 65 5.78 -1.46 -7.80
C LYS A 65 5.00 -0.52 -6.89
N ILE A 66 5.40 -0.39 -5.62
CA ILE A 66 4.81 0.54 -4.64
C ILE A 66 4.83 1.97 -5.20
N PHE A 67 5.99 2.41 -5.72
CA PHE A 67 6.17 3.74 -6.30
C PHE A 67 5.12 4.07 -7.37
N ARG A 68 4.87 3.13 -8.29
CA ARG A 68 3.91 3.30 -9.39
C ARG A 68 2.47 3.15 -8.91
N SER A 69 2.20 2.13 -8.09
CA SER A 69 0.84 1.82 -7.64
C SER A 69 0.27 2.92 -6.76
N VAL A 70 1.05 3.53 -5.86
CA VAL A 70 0.57 4.61 -4.98
C VAL A 70 0.19 5.88 -5.76
N ALA A 71 0.78 6.11 -6.93
CA ALA A 71 0.44 7.24 -7.78
C ALA A 71 -0.92 7.07 -8.46
N PHE A 72 -1.27 5.85 -8.92
CA PHE A 72 -2.38 5.67 -9.86
C PHE A 72 -3.42 4.60 -9.48
N ALA A 73 -3.06 3.61 -8.67
CA ALA A 73 -3.86 2.40 -8.47
C ALA A 73 -4.24 2.13 -7.01
N MET A 74 -3.43 2.57 -6.06
CA MET A 74 -3.55 2.24 -4.64
C MET A 74 -3.67 3.50 -3.77
N PRO A 75 -4.56 3.50 -2.77
CA PRO A 75 -5.52 2.44 -2.45
C PRO A 75 -6.65 2.33 -3.50
N LEU A 76 -7.24 1.13 -3.63
CA LEU A 76 -8.30 0.88 -4.61
C LEU A 76 -9.51 1.81 -4.37
N PRO A 77 -10.12 2.42 -5.41
CA PRO A 77 -11.28 3.30 -5.22
C PRO A 77 -12.45 2.64 -4.48
N MET A 78 -12.75 1.37 -4.79
CA MET A 78 -13.81 0.61 -4.10
C MET A 78 -13.51 0.41 -2.61
N TYR A 79 -12.23 0.23 -2.25
CA TYR A 79 -11.82 0.12 -0.85
C TYR A 79 -12.05 1.45 -0.12
N LEU A 80 -11.73 2.58 -0.75
CA LEU A 80 -11.90 3.92 -0.19
C LEU A 80 -13.37 4.33 0.01
N TRP A 81 -14.32 3.68 -0.66
CA TRP A 81 -15.74 3.95 -0.45
C TRP A 81 -16.19 3.65 0.98
N VAL A 82 -15.64 2.58 1.57
CA VAL A 82 -15.94 2.12 2.93
C VAL A 82 -14.81 2.40 3.94
N HIS A 83 -13.57 2.55 3.49
CA HIS A 83 -12.38 2.85 4.31
C HIS A 83 -11.79 4.22 3.96
N LYS A 84 -12.56 5.28 4.21
CA LYS A 84 -12.15 6.67 3.88
C LYS A 84 -10.87 7.10 4.60
N ASP A 85 -10.62 6.54 5.78
CA ASP A 85 -9.41 6.76 6.58
C ASP A 85 -8.14 6.22 5.92
N ALA A 86 -8.25 5.30 4.97
CA ALA A 86 -7.11 4.79 4.21
C ALA A 86 -6.69 5.72 3.06
N LYS A 87 -7.48 6.75 2.71
CA LYS A 87 -7.18 7.67 1.61
C LYS A 87 -5.85 8.39 1.87
N LEU A 88 -4.95 8.34 0.89
CA LEU A 88 -3.69 9.07 0.92
C LEU A 88 -3.88 10.46 0.29
N THR A 89 -3.32 11.49 0.93
CA THR A 89 -3.14 12.81 0.30
C THR A 89 -1.98 12.77 -0.70
N GLU A 90 -1.87 13.77 -1.58
CA GLU A 90 -0.72 13.84 -2.51
C GLU A 90 0.62 13.92 -1.77
N GLU A 91 0.69 14.68 -0.68
CA GLU A 91 1.90 14.75 0.16
C GLU A 91 2.27 13.39 0.77
N GLU A 92 1.28 12.61 1.21
CA GLU A 92 1.51 11.28 1.76
C GLU A 92 1.94 10.27 0.69
N LYS A 93 1.37 10.38 -0.52
CA LYS A 93 1.83 9.60 -1.68
C LYS A 93 3.29 9.91 -1.98
N ASP A 94 3.68 11.18 -1.97
CA ASP A 94 5.05 11.60 -2.25
C ASP A 94 6.03 11.11 -1.17
N LYS A 95 5.65 11.11 0.11
CA LYS A 95 6.45 10.51 1.18
C LYS A 95 6.71 9.01 0.94
N ILE A 96 5.68 8.27 0.53
CA ILE A 96 5.81 6.84 0.20
C ILE A 96 6.70 6.65 -1.03
N ARG A 97 6.51 7.47 -2.07
CA ARG A 97 7.28 7.39 -3.31
C ARG A 97 8.76 7.76 -3.11
N TYR A 98 9.03 8.75 -2.26
CA TYR A 98 10.39 9.13 -1.85
C TYR A 98 11.09 7.98 -1.12
N TRP A 99 10.39 7.31 -0.20
CA TRP A 99 10.91 6.11 0.44
C TRP A 99 11.14 4.96 -0.55
N ALA A 100 10.22 4.76 -1.50
CA ALA A 100 10.31 3.70 -2.50
C ALA A 100 11.46 3.93 -3.49
N SER A 101 11.86 5.18 -3.74
CA SER A 101 13.01 5.51 -4.60
C SER A 101 14.34 5.56 -3.85
N ASP A 102 14.39 5.08 -2.60
CA ASP A 102 15.59 5.18 -1.74
C ASP A 102 16.08 6.62 -1.57
N GLY A 103 15.15 7.57 -1.53
CA GLY A 103 15.43 9.00 -1.39
C GLY A 103 15.90 9.69 -2.67
N LYS A 104 15.86 9.01 -3.82
CA LYS A 104 16.34 9.53 -5.12
C LYS A 104 15.26 10.21 -5.95
N MET A 105 14.08 10.51 -5.39
CA MET A 105 13.06 11.24 -6.16
C MET A 105 13.58 12.63 -6.50
N VAL A 106 13.87 12.85 -7.78
CA VAL A 106 14.01 14.20 -8.35
C VAL A 106 12.61 14.80 -8.32
N ILE A 107 12.39 15.79 -7.48
CA ILE A 107 11.19 16.61 -7.55
C ILE A 107 11.24 17.26 -8.94
N GLN A 108 10.34 16.86 -9.85
CA GLN A 108 10.06 17.65 -11.05
C GLN A 108 9.27 18.90 -10.62
N ASN A 109 9.92 19.76 -9.85
CA ASN A 109 9.55 21.16 -9.74
C ASN A 109 10.68 21.93 -10.42
N GLU A 110 10.55 22.08 -11.74
CA GLU A 110 10.91 23.28 -12.52
C GLU A 110 10.89 22.98 -14.03
N LYS A 111 10.40 23.97 -14.79
CA LYS A 111 10.02 24.04 -16.23
C LYS A 111 8.55 23.65 -16.45
N GLY A 112 7.60 24.58 -16.48
CA GLY A 112 7.62 25.82 -17.26
C GLY A 112 7.07 25.54 -18.65
N PHE A 113 5.76 25.69 -18.80
CA PHE A 113 5.04 26.29 -19.93
C PHE A 113 3.71 26.82 -19.41
#